data_AF-A0A6P0XUF4-F1
#
_entry.id   AF-A0A6P0XUF4-F1
#
_cell.length_a   1.000
_cell.length_b   1.000
_cell.length_c   1.000
_cell.angle_alpha   90.00
_cell.angle_beta   90.00
_cell.angle_gamma   90.00
#
_symmetry.space_group_name_H-M   'P 1'
#
loop_
_entity.id
_entity.type
_entity.pdbx_description
1 polymer ?
#
loop_
_entity_poly.entity_id
_entity_poly.type
_entity_poly.pdbx_seq_one_letter_code
_entity_poly.pdbx_strand_id
1 'polypeptide(L)'
;QWQDNPEANELVILSSSIEPLSQIIQTALVNWSHENIRDIKLLSWSNRPKDFLKIVSKLQNDLGLSAKLDVDCNSGKFQELIVIPCLEFCFLRHIHGLDGIEFLRNRIFQDHSRFWLIGCNSLTWQYLDYIYNINSYFEKTLFLPTITGEELMEWLSPVFTKIEFNKNDLDEEKQFAKMQEHFDYLSHTSQGLSSAASQLWVKSLSMINTENIDSQETEKENILVEYHQIKSLDLPELSSSDRYLLFSMLLHKEINLSNLALSLGESESRIQFQIQQLLRMEVIQRLNNLFSIHPAYYPKLRKHLKKYNFITDLIE
;
A
#
# COMPACT_ATOMS: atom_id res chain seq x y z
N GLN A 1 -14.76 8.50 15.17
CA GLN A 1 -15.39 7.34 14.51
C GLN A 1 -15.48 6.10 15.39
N TRP A 2 -14.40 5.53 15.94
CA TRP A 2 -14.52 4.40 16.90
C TRP A 2 -14.80 4.89 18.33
N GLN A 3 -14.32 6.10 18.67
CA GLN A 3 -14.72 6.82 19.88
C GLN A 3 -16.24 7.05 19.99
N ASP A 4 -16.93 7.02 18.85
CA ASP A 4 -18.38 7.20 18.75
C ASP A 4 -19.14 5.86 18.91
N ASN A 5 -18.43 4.72 18.96
CA ASN A 5 -18.98 3.38 19.23
C ASN A 5 -18.16 2.68 20.32
N PRO A 6 -18.53 2.79 21.60
CA PRO A 6 -17.74 2.26 22.72
C PRO A 6 -17.71 0.72 22.80
N GLU A 7 -18.53 0.00 22.03
CA GLU A 7 -18.58 -1.47 22.06
C GLU A 7 -17.59 -2.13 21.10
N ALA A 8 -17.22 -1.46 20.00
CA ALA A 8 -16.26 -1.99 19.05
C ALA A 8 -14.83 -1.93 19.61
N ASN A 9 -14.13 -3.06 19.63
CA ASN A 9 -12.74 -3.14 20.07
C ASN A 9 -11.75 -3.13 18.90
N GLU A 10 -12.22 -2.93 17.68
CA GLU A 10 -11.41 -2.99 16.48
C GLU A 10 -11.82 -1.98 15.40
N LEU A 11 -10.85 -1.62 14.56
CA LEU A 11 -11.05 -0.81 13.37
C LEU A 11 -10.15 -1.32 12.25
N VAL A 12 -10.77 -1.65 11.12
CA VAL A 12 -10.05 -2.05 9.90
C VAL A 12 -9.96 -0.86 8.95
N ILE A 13 -8.75 -0.57 8.46
CA ILE A 13 -8.48 0.41 7.40
C ILE A 13 -8.00 -0.34 6.16
N LEU A 14 -8.72 -0.16 5.06
CA LEU A 14 -8.44 -0.75 3.78
C LEU A 14 -7.81 0.26 2.83
N SER A 15 -6.77 -0.17 2.12
CA SER A 15 -6.13 0.62 1.07
C SER A 15 -6.00 -0.18 -0.23
N SER A 16 -5.59 0.46 -1.30
CA SER A 16 -5.16 -0.25 -2.50
C SER A 16 -3.89 -1.06 -2.21
N SER A 17 -3.69 -2.15 -2.95
CA SER A 17 -2.52 -3.06 -2.83
C SER A 17 -1.17 -2.37 -3.04
N ILE A 18 -1.15 -1.22 -3.70
CA ILE A 18 0.08 -0.45 -3.96
C ILE A 18 0.30 0.72 -2.99
N GLU A 19 -0.65 1.02 -2.12
CA GLU A 19 -0.55 2.17 -1.21
C GLU A 19 0.34 1.87 0.01
N PRO A 20 1.06 2.86 0.55
CA PRO A 20 2.00 2.68 1.64
C PRO A 20 1.28 2.72 3.00
N LEU A 21 0.24 1.89 3.18
CA LEU A 21 -0.63 1.92 4.37
C LEU A 21 0.13 1.85 5.70
N SER A 22 1.20 1.03 5.78
CA SER A 22 2.04 0.98 6.99
C SER A 22 2.66 2.32 7.33
N GLN A 23 3.14 3.06 6.33
CA GLN A 23 3.75 4.38 6.54
C GLN A 23 2.68 5.40 6.92
N ILE A 24 1.52 5.38 6.24
CA ILE A 24 0.38 6.26 6.55
C ILE A 24 -0.05 6.08 8.00
N ILE A 25 -0.25 4.84 8.46
CA ILE A 25 -0.64 4.55 9.84
C ILE A 25 0.45 4.98 10.83
N GLN A 26 1.72 4.66 10.55
CA GLN A 26 2.83 5.04 11.42
C GLN A 26 2.94 6.55 11.57
N THR A 27 2.91 7.30 10.47
CA THR A 27 2.96 8.77 10.48
C THR A 27 1.77 9.38 11.21
N ALA A 28 0.56 8.84 11.02
CA ALA A 28 -0.62 9.28 11.74
C ALA A 28 -0.49 9.07 13.26
N LEU A 29 0.19 8.00 13.69
CA LEU A 29 0.38 7.67 15.10
C LEU A 29 1.47 8.50 15.81
N VAL A 30 2.45 9.07 15.07
CA VAL A 30 3.56 9.85 15.69
C VAL A 30 3.07 10.96 16.60
N ASN A 31 2.01 11.66 16.20
CA ASN A 31 1.43 12.78 16.95
C ASN A 31 0.09 12.44 17.60
N TRP A 32 -0.31 11.16 17.58
CA TRP A 32 -1.59 10.74 18.11
C TRP A 32 -1.48 10.40 19.59
N SER A 33 -2.43 10.89 20.38
CA SER A 33 -2.58 10.50 21.78
C SER A 33 -4.05 10.48 22.17
N HIS A 34 -4.39 9.67 23.16
CA HIS A 34 -5.75 9.53 23.68
C HIS A 34 -5.73 9.29 25.18
N GLU A 35 -6.61 9.96 25.93
CA GLU A 35 -6.60 9.95 27.40
C GLU A 35 -6.67 8.55 28.03
N ASN A 36 -7.32 7.61 27.34
CA ASN A 36 -7.53 6.26 27.86
C ASN A 36 -6.42 5.26 27.46
N ILE A 37 -5.66 5.53 26.39
CA ILE A 37 -4.67 4.60 25.84
C ILE A 37 -3.29 4.97 26.38
N ARG A 38 -2.69 4.05 27.12
CA ARG A 38 -1.41 4.24 27.82
C ARG A 38 -0.24 3.60 27.09
N ASP A 39 -0.51 2.54 26.33
CA ASP A 39 0.51 1.79 25.59
C ASP A 39 0.05 1.54 24.15
N ILE A 40 0.99 1.65 23.21
CA ILE A 40 0.77 1.38 21.79
C ILE A 40 1.77 0.32 21.35
N LYS A 41 1.28 -0.88 21.03
CA LYS A 41 2.09 -1.96 20.46
C LYS A 41 1.90 -2.02 18.97
N LEU A 42 2.93 -1.62 18.25
CA LEU A 42 2.97 -1.61 16.80
C LEU A 42 3.69 -2.86 16.27
N LEU A 43 3.04 -3.61 15.38
CA LEU A 43 3.71 -4.64 14.59
C LEU A 43 4.71 -3.97 13.64
N SER A 44 6.00 -4.11 13.95
CA SER A 44 7.11 -3.40 13.28
C SER A 44 7.57 -4.04 11.97
N TRP A 45 6.77 -4.93 11.39
CA TRP A 45 7.14 -5.67 10.19
C TRP A 45 7.10 -4.77 8.96
N SER A 46 8.27 -4.61 8.32
CA SER A 46 8.35 -4.00 6.98
C SER A 46 8.03 -4.99 5.86
N ASN A 47 8.11 -6.29 6.13
CA ASN A 47 7.77 -7.36 5.20
C ASN A 47 7.33 -8.62 5.95
N ARG A 48 6.70 -9.55 5.21
CA ARG A 48 6.35 -10.88 5.74
C ARG A 48 7.60 -11.64 6.20
N PRO A 49 7.53 -12.34 7.35
CA PRO A 49 8.54 -13.31 7.73
C PRO A 49 8.88 -14.30 6.61
N LYS A 50 10.18 -14.49 6.31
CA LYS A 50 10.64 -15.42 5.26
C LYS A 50 10.07 -16.82 5.42
N ASP A 51 10.08 -17.32 6.66
CA ASP A 51 9.46 -18.57 7.06
C ASP A 51 8.03 -18.29 7.54
N PHE A 52 7.05 -18.55 6.68
CA PHE A 52 5.65 -18.24 6.95
C PHE A 52 5.08 -19.09 8.10
N LEU A 53 5.65 -20.27 8.38
CA LEU A 53 5.21 -21.13 9.49
C LEU A 53 5.51 -20.51 10.86
N LYS A 54 6.44 -19.56 10.92
CA LYS A 54 6.79 -18.84 12.15
C LYS A 54 5.95 -17.60 12.40
N ILE A 55 5.04 -17.23 11.51
CA ILE A 55 4.23 -16.01 11.63
C ILE A 55 3.54 -15.93 13.00
N VAL A 56 2.85 -16.98 13.44
CA VAL A 56 2.14 -16.98 14.73
C VAL A 56 3.10 -16.71 15.89
N SER A 57 4.22 -17.43 15.96
CA SER A 57 5.20 -17.25 17.04
C SER A 57 5.81 -15.84 17.05
N LYS A 58 5.98 -15.22 15.88
CA LYS A 58 6.49 -13.85 15.79
C LYS A 58 5.44 -12.82 16.17
N LEU A 59 4.17 -13.01 15.78
CA LEU A 59 3.07 -12.16 16.22
C LEU A 59 2.94 -12.17 17.75
N GLN A 60 3.08 -13.35 18.37
CA GLN A 60 3.06 -13.48 19.82
C GLN A 60 4.17 -12.68 20.50
N ASN A 61 5.40 -12.79 19.99
CA ASN A 61 6.55 -12.09 20.55
C ASN A 61 6.44 -10.57 20.34
N ASP A 62 6.15 -10.11 19.13
CA ASP A 62 6.22 -8.70 18.77
C ASP A 62 5.05 -7.88 19.34
N LEU A 63 3.88 -8.50 19.50
CA LEU A 63 2.71 -7.86 20.11
C LEU A 63 2.58 -8.17 21.61
N GLY A 64 3.51 -8.94 22.19
CA GLY A 64 3.42 -9.38 23.58
C GLY A 64 2.12 -10.12 23.89
N LEU A 65 1.64 -10.94 22.95
CA LEU A 65 0.43 -11.75 23.09
C LEU A 65 0.83 -13.09 23.73
N SER A 66 0.47 -13.29 25.00
CA SER A 66 0.70 -14.56 25.67
C SER A 66 -0.19 -15.66 25.08
N ALA A 67 0.20 -16.93 25.22
CA ALA A 67 -0.60 -18.06 24.74
C ALA A 67 -1.91 -18.24 25.52
N LYS A 68 -2.01 -17.68 26.73
CA LYS A 68 -3.24 -17.64 27.52
C LYS A 68 -3.93 -16.28 27.34
N LEU A 69 -5.22 -16.19 27.60
CA LEU A 69 -5.88 -14.89 27.72
C LEU A 69 -5.72 -14.47 29.17
N ASP A 70 -5.21 -13.27 29.40
CA ASP A 70 -5.28 -12.64 30.72
C ASP A 70 -6.68 -12.03 30.81
N VAL A 71 -7.62 -12.83 31.32
CA VAL A 71 -9.05 -12.50 31.39
C VAL A 71 -9.29 -11.58 32.59
N ASP A 72 -8.70 -10.38 32.57
CA ASP A 72 -9.07 -9.31 33.51
C ASP A 72 -10.25 -8.54 32.91
N CYS A 73 -11.45 -9.09 33.12
CA CYS A 73 -12.74 -8.53 32.70
C CYS A 73 -13.18 -7.31 33.54
N ASN A 74 -12.29 -6.37 33.84
CA ASN A 74 -12.64 -5.19 34.64
C ASN A 74 -12.70 -3.91 33.79
N SER A 75 -13.94 -3.58 33.41
CA SER A 75 -14.53 -2.25 33.27
C SER A 75 -13.79 -1.17 32.46
N GLY A 76 -14.27 -0.98 31.22
CA GLY A 76 -14.79 0.33 30.80
C GLY A 76 -14.10 1.02 29.64
N LYS A 77 -12.78 0.89 29.48
CA LYS A 77 -12.00 1.63 28.47
C LYS A 77 -10.72 0.88 28.09
N PHE A 78 -10.39 0.82 26.79
CA PHE A 78 -9.15 0.23 26.29
C PHE A 78 -7.93 0.98 26.83
N GLN A 79 -7.00 0.26 27.46
CA GLN A 79 -5.75 0.83 27.97
C GLN A 79 -4.58 0.66 27.01
N GLU A 80 -4.72 -0.24 26.04
CA GLU A 80 -3.69 -0.63 25.10
C GLU A 80 -4.23 -0.60 23.67
N LEU A 81 -3.45 -0.03 22.76
CA LEU A 81 -3.71 -0.02 21.33
C LEU A 81 -2.74 -0.98 20.63
N ILE A 82 -3.28 -2.01 19.99
CA ILE A 82 -2.52 -2.91 19.13
C ILE A 82 -2.68 -2.47 17.68
N VAL A 83 -1.57 -2.27 16.98
CA VAL A 83 -1.55 -1.81 15.59
C VAL A 83 -0.91 -2.86 14.69
N ILE A 84 -1.68 -3.33 13.71
CA ILE A 84 -1.24 -4.28 12.68
C ILE A 84 -1.34 -3.55 11.33
N PRO A 85 -0.28 -2.90 10.83
CA PRO A 85 -0.42 -1.99 9.69
C PRO A 85 -0.65 -2.67 8.33
N CYS A 86 -0.24 -3.93 8.19
CA CYS A 86 -0.34 -4.70 6.95
C CYS A 86 -0.69 -6.16 7.26
N LEU A 87 -1.98 -6.48 7.35
CA LEU A 87 -2.49 -7.82 7.59
C LEU A 87 -2.06 -8.82 6.50
N GLU A 88 -1.81 -8.35 5.28
CA GLU A 88 -1.27 -9.16 4.18
C GLU A 88 0.09 -9.81 4.47
N PHE A 89 0.84 -9.30 5.46
CA PHE A 89 2.09 -9.91 5.91
C PHE A 89 1.89 -11.02 6.94
N CYS A 90 0.68 -11.18 7.48
CA CYS A 90 0.35 -12.16 8.50
C CYS A 90 -0.12 -13.51 7.94
N PHE A 91 0.01 -13.74 6.63
CA PHE A 91 -0.33 -15.02 6.01
C PHE A 91 0.37 -15.24 4.67
N LEU A 92 0.37 -16.49 4.21
CA LEU A 92 0.72 -16.88 2.85
C LEU A 92 -0.47 -17.64 2.26
N ARG A 93 -0.76 -17.49 0.95
CA ARG A 93 -1.76 -18.32 0.27
C ARG A 93 -1.20 -19.74 0.08
N HIS A 94 -1.26 -20.54 1.13
CA HIS A 94 -0.76 -21.90 1.20
C HIS A 94 -1.62 -22.68 2.21
N ILE A 95 -1.66 -24.01 2.14
CA ILE A 95 -2.55 -24.84 2.99
C ILE A 95 -2.32 -24.65 4.50
N HIS A 96 -1.09 -24.33 4.90
CA HIS A 96 -0.70 -23.98 6.29
C HIS A 96 -0.34 -22.50 6.44
N GLY A 97 -0.71 -21.68 5.45
CA GLY A 97 -0.27 -20.29 5.39
C GLY A 97 -1.19 -19.30 6.09
N LEU A 98 -2.36 -19.75 6.57
CA LEU A 98 -3.42 -18.89 7.10
C LEU A 98 -3.49 -18.86 8.63
N ASP A 99 -2.67 -19.68 9.31
CA ASP A 99 -2.62 -19.80 10.77
C ASP A 99 -2.45 -18.45 11.48
N GLY A 100 -1.74 -17.49 10.87
CA GLY A 100 -1.59 -16.13 11.39
C GLY A 100 -2.90 -15.33 11.41
N ILE A 101 -3.75 -15.48 10.39
CA ILE A 101 -5.08 -14.85 10.34
C ILE A 101 -5.99 -15.49 11.38
N GLU A 102 -5.98 -16.82 11.48
CA GLU A 102 -6.80 -17.54 12.47
C GLU A 102 -6.41 -17.15 13.89
N PHE A 103 -5.10 -17.07 14.18
CA PHE A 103 -4.58 -16.60 15.46
C PHE A 103 -5.06 -15.18 15.79
N LEU A 104 -4.89 -14.23 14.87
CA LEU A 104 -5.28 -12.84 15.07
C LEU A 104 -6.79 -12.71 15.27
N ARG A 105 -7.60 -13.33 14.40
CA ARG A 105 -9.06 -13.32 14.51
C ARG A 105 -9.52 -13.83 15.88
N ASN A 106 -9.01 -14.97 16.31
CA ASN A 106 -9.39 -15.55 17.61
C ASN A 106 -8.99 -14.63 18.76
N ARG A 107 -7.83 -13.94 18.66
CA ARG A 107 -7.38 -13.00 19.69
C ARG A 107 -8.23 -11.74 19.74
N ILE A 108 -8.50 -11.11 18.60
CA ILE A 108 -9.32 -9.90 18.52
C ILE A 108 -10.72 -10.15 19.08
N PHE A 109 -11.30 -11.31 18.76
CA PHE A 109 -12.63 -11.70 19.25
C PHE A 109 -12.66 -12.00 20.76
N GLN A 110 -11.56 -12.48 21.35
CA GLN A 110 -11.51 -12.89 22.76
C GLN A 110 -11.00 -11.78 23.69
N ASP A 111 -10.23 -10.83 23.19
CA ASP A 111 -9.55 -9.80 23.96
C ASP A 111 -10.19 -8.42 23.73
N HIS A 112 -11.21 -8.13 24.54
CA HIS A 112 -11.87 -6.82 24.59
C HIS A 112 -11.16 -5.81 25.52
N SER A 113 -10.02 -6.17 26.12
CA SER A 113 -9.25 -5.23 26.95
C SER A 113 -8.42 -4.25 26.12
N ARG A 114 -8.24 -4.56 24.83
CA ARG A 114 -7.38 -3.84 23.88
C ARG A 114 -8.19 -3.34 22.70
N PHE A 115 -7.75 -2.22 22.14
CA PHE A 115 -8.25 -1.75 20.85
C PHE A 115 -7.32 -2.20 19.73
N TRP A 116 -7.87 -2.71 18.63
CA TRP A 116 -7.13 -3.27 17.50
C TRP A 116 -7.29 -2.38 16.27
N LEU A 117 -6.20 -1.74 15.83
CA LEU A 117 -6.14 -1.02 14.57
C LEU A 117 -5.46 -1.88 13.51
N ILE A 118 -6.20 -2.25 12.47
CA ILE A 118 -5.74 -3.20 11.45
C ILE A 118 -5.74 -2.53 10.09
N GLY A 119 -4.56 -2.39 9.50
CA GLY A 119 -4.42 -2.04 8.09
C GLY A 119 -4.36 -3.29 7.23
N CYS A 120 -5.06 -3.28 6.10
CA CYS A 120 -5.00 -4.35 5.10
C CYS A 120 -5.18 -3.77 3.70
N ASN A 121 -4.51 -4.33 2.69
CA ASN A 121 -4.94 -4.01 1.33
C ASN A 121 -6.32 -4.64 1.02
N SER A 122 -7.11 -3.95 0.21
CA SER A 122 -8.51 -4.31 -0.02
C SER A 122 -8.65 -5.58 -0.87
N LEU A 123 -7.71 -5.89 -1.77
CA LEU A 123 -7.69 -7.17 -2.48
C LEU A 123 -7.58 -8.35 -1.52
N THR A 124 -6.66 -8.23 -0.56
CA THR A 124 -6.42 -9.23 0.47
C THR A 124 -7.64 -9.39 1.34
N TRP A 125 -8.25 -8.28 1.74
CA TRP A 125 -9.49 -8.32 2.51
C TRP A 125 -10.60 -9.07 1.77
N GLN A 126 -10.81 -8.77 0.48
CA GLN A 126 -11.78 -9.49 -0.35
C GLN A 126 -11.45 -10.97 -0.51
N TYR A 127 -10.17 -11.31 -0.67
CA TYR A 127 -9.72 -12.70 -0.73
C TYR A 127 -9.99 -13.44 0.57
N LEU A 128 -9.64 -12.84 1.72
CA LEU A 128 -9.89 -13.41 3.05
C LEU A 128 -11.39 -13.53 3.31
N ASP A 129 -12.20 -12.59 2.84
CA ASP A 129 -13.65 -12.70 2.94
C ASP A 129 -14.19 -13.87 2.13
N TYR A 130 -13.70 -14.03 0.90
CA TYR A 130 -14.10 -15.14 0.03
C TYR A 130 -13.81 -16.52 0.62
N ILE A 131 -12.69 -16.69 1.33
CA ILE A 131 -12.28 -18.00 1.85
C ILE A 131 -12.59 -18.21 3.34
N TYR A 132 -12.68 -17.15 4.14
CA TYR A 132 -12.83 -17.19 5.61
C TYR A 132 -14.03 -16.40 6.13
N ASN A 133 -14.79 -15.73 5.26
CA ASN A 133 -15.90 -14.86 5.64
C ASN A 133 -15.47 -13.82 6.69
N ILE A 134 -14.31 -13.20 6.48
CA ILE A 134 -13.67 -12.31 7.45
C ILE A 134 -14.58 -11.15 7.85
N ASN A 135 -15.44 -10.64 6.96
CA ASN A 135 -16.38 -9.56 7.26
C ASN A 135 -17.36 -9.91 8.38
N SER A 136 -17.61 -11.19 8.64
CA SER A 136 -18.48 -11.60 9.77
C SER A 136 -17.85 -11.43 11.15
N TYR A 137 -16.56 -11.14 11.22
CA TYR A 137 -15.80 -11.00 12.47
C TYR A 137 -15.38 -9.57 12.79
N PHE A 138 -15.57 -8.63 11.87
CA PHE A 138 -15.11 -7.25 12.02
C PHE A 138 -16.27 -6.30 11.75
N GLU A 139 -16.60 -5.46 12.73
CA GLU A 139 -17.79 -4.61 12.66
C GLU A 139 -17.55 -3.37 11.81
N LYS A 140 -16.33 -2.81 11.88
CA LYS A 140 -16.00 -1.52 11.28
C LYS A 140 -14.82 -1.57 10.33
N THR A 141 -15.12 -1.30 9.07
CA THR A 141 -14.14 -1.20 7.99
C THR A 141 -14.23 0.17 7.33
N LEU A 142 -13.10 0.84 7.18
CA LEU A 142 -12.97 2.12 6.47
C LEU A 142 -12.05 1.94 5.27
N PHE A 143 -12.30 2.71 4.22
CA PHE A 143 -11.40 2.80 3.07
C PHE A 143 -10.60 4.09 3.15
N LEU A 144 -9.33 4.03 2.80
CA LEU A 144 -8.56 5.25 2.57
C LEU A 144 -9.20 6.03 1.39
N PRO A 145 -9.40 7.34 1.55
CA PRO A 145 -9.95 8.16 0.49
C PRO A 145 -8.98 8.26 -0.68
N THR A 146 -9.53 8.48 -1.87
CA THR A 146 -8.76 8.84 -3.07
C THR A 146 -8.33 10.30 -3.01
N ILE A 147 -7.17 10.61 -3.58
CA ILE A 147 -6.59 11.96 -3.60
C ILE A 147 -6.99 12.68 -4.90
N THR A 148 -7.54 13.88 -4.77
CA THR A 148 -7.87 14.79 -5.86
C THR A 148 -6.63 15.47 -6.45
N GLY A 149 -6.76 16.15 -7.59
CA GLY A 149 -5.63 16.90 -8.17
C GLY A 149 -5.10 17.99 -7.24
N GLU A 150 -5.99 18.72 -6.58
CA GLU A 150 -5.64 19.76 -5.60
C GLU A 150 -4.88 19.20 -4.40
N GLU A 151 -5.39 18.13 -3.78
CA GLU A 151 -4.71 17.47 -2.64
C GLU A 151 -3.36 16.86 -3.06
N LEU A 152 -3.25 16.34 -4.29
CA LEU A 152 -2.01 15.79 -4.83
C LEU A 152 -0.94 16.88 -5.02
N MET A 153 -1.37 18.06 -5.49
CA MET A 153 -0.53 19.24 -5.64
C MET A 153 -0.05 19.77 -4.27
N GLU A 154 -0.94 19.83 -3.28
CA GLU A 154 -0.58 20.19 -1.90
C GLU A 154 0.42 19.19 -1.31
N TRP A 155 0.18 17.89 -1.47
CA TRP A 155 1.05 16.82 -0.97
C TRP A 155 2.45 16.86 -1.58
N LEU A 156 2.59 17.22 -2.86
CA LEU A 156 3.88 17.31 -3.55
C LEU A 156 4.56 18.69 -3.42
N SER A 157 3.89 19.67 -2.81
CA SER A 157 4.44 21.02 -2.57
C SER A 157 5.83 21.05 -1.92
N PRO A 158 6.13 20.22 -0.90
CA PRO A 158 7.47 20.16 -0.31
C PRO A 158 8.56 19.76 -1.31
N VAL A 159 8.22 19.03 -2.37
CA VAL A 159 9.16 18.64 -3.44
C VAL A 159 9.33 19.76 -4.46
N PHE A 160 8.27 20.52 -4.78
CA PHE A 160 8.37 21.68 -5.68
C PHE A 160 9.35 22.73 -5.18
N THR A 161 9.45 22.94 -3.86
CA THR A 161 10.40 23.91 -3.31
C THR A 161 11.87 23.60 -3.62
N LYS A 162 12.16 22.38 -4.08
CA LYS A 162 13.51 21.90 -4.44
C LYS A 162 13.74 21.81 -5.95
N ILE A 163 12.74 22.09 -6.77
CA ILE A 163 12.79 21.96 -8.24
C ILE A 163 12.44 23.31 -8.85
N GLU A 164 13.25 23.79 -9.79
CA GLU A 164 12.90 24.97 -10.58
C GLU A 164 12.18 24.52 -11.85
N PHE A 165 10.91 24.89 -11.98
CA PHE A 165 10.18 24.66 -13.21
C PHE A 165 10.53 25.73 -14.23
N ASN A 166 10.69 25.32 -15.49
CA ASN A 166 10.83 26.28 -16.57
C ASN A 166 9.56 27.15 -16.62
N LYS A 167 9.71 28.38 -16.14
CA LYS A 167 8.72 29.42 -16.31
C LYS A 167 8.82 29.85 -17.77
N ASN A 168 8.06 29.18 -18.63
CA ASN A 168 7.74 29.74 -19.95
C ASN A 168 7.26 31.21 -19.75
N ASP A 169 7.34 32.06 -20.77
CA ASP A 169 6.88 33.48 -20.75
C ASP A 169 5.37 33.68 -20.46
N LEU A 170 4.70 32.70 -19.88
CA LEU A 170 3.32 32.71 -19.43
C LEU A 170 3.19 33.44 -18.09
N ASP A 171 2.11 34.21 -17.96
CA ASP A 171 1.68 34.83 -16.70
C ASP A 171 1.42 33.79 -15.58
N GLU A 172 1.59 34.18 -14.32
CA GLU A 172 1.53 33.30 -13.14
C GLU A 172 0.17 32.58 -13.03
N GLU A 173 -0.95 33.26 -13.32
CA GLU A 173 -2.29 32.66 -13.32
C GLU A 173 -2.41 31.50 -14.33
N LYS A 174 -1.82 31.67 -15.52
CA LYS A 174 -1.85 30.62 -16.57
C LYS A 174 -0.95 29.44 -16.23
N GLN A 175 0.17 29.70 -15.55
CA GLN A 175 1.04 28.64 -15.06
C GLN A 175 0.35 27.79 -14.00
N PHE A 176 -0.33 28.45 -13.03
CA PHE A 176 -1.09 27.75 -12.00
C PHE A 176 -2.22 26.91 -12.61
N ALA A 177 -3.00 27.47 -13.54
CA ALA A 177 -4.07 26.73 -14.21
C ALA A 177 -3.56 25.49 -14.97
N LYS A 178 -2.43 25.61 -15.68
CA LYS A 178 -1.79 24.48 -16.38
C LYS A 178 -1.29 23.40 -15.41
N MET A 179 -0.76 23.81 -14.26
CA MET A 179 -0.32 22.90 -13.22
C MET A 179 -1.52 22.16 -12.61
N GLN A 180 -2.61 22.86 -12.31
CA GLN A 180 -3.85 22.26 -11.81
C GLN A 180 -4.42 21.24 -12.81
N GLU A 181 -4.51 21.58 -14.10
CA GLU A 181 -4.95 20.65 -15.15
C GLU A 181 -4.08 19.38 -15.20
N HIS A 182 -2.77 19.53 -15.03
CA HIS A 182 -1.85 18.39 -14.99
C HIS A 182 -2.11 17.48 -13.77
N PHE A 183 -2.33 18.06 -12.59
CA PHE A 183 -2.61 17.29 -11.38
C PHE A 183 -3.99 16.62 -11.40
N ASP A 184 -4.99 17.27 -11.98
CA ASP A 184 -6.30 16.66 -12.25
C ASP A 184 -6.17 15.47 -13.20
N TYR A 185 -5.35 15.61 -14.26
CA TYR A 185 -5.04 14.51 -15.17
C TYR A 185 -4.35 13.34 -14.45
N LEU A 186 -3.37 13.62 -13.57
CA LEU A 186 -2.68 12.60 -12.78
C LEU A 186 -3.62 11.89 -11.81
N SER A 187 -4.44 12.63 -11.07
CA SER A 187 -5.45 12.07 -10.16
C SER A 187 -6.41 11.17 -10.94
N HIS A 188 -6.94 11.63 -12.08
CA HIS A 188 -7.82 10.81 -12.92
C HIS A 188 -7.14 9.54 -13.44
N THR A 189 -5.92 9.65 -13.98
CA THR A 189 -5.20 8.52 -14.60
C THR A 189 -4.74 7.49 -13.56
N SER A 190 -4.38 7.95 -12.37
CA SER A 190 -3.99 7.10 -11.22
C SER A 190 -5.19 6.55 -10.44
N GLN A 191 -6.42 7.02 -10.73
CA GLN A 191 -7.63 6.77 -9.93
C GLN A 191 -7.50 7.29 -8.49
N GLY A 192 -6.81 8.42 -8.32
CA GLY A 192 -6.58 9.07 -7.03
C GLY A 192 -5.66 8.29 -6.08
N LEU A 193 -4.90 7.32 -6.60
CA LEU A 193 -3.94 6.53 -5.83
C LEU A 193 -2.59 7.26 -5.75
N SER A 194 -2.17 7.63 -4.54
CA SER A 194 -0.95 8.42 -4.28
C SER A 194 0.31 7.78 -4.87
N SER A 195 0.40 6.45 -4.78
CA SER A 195 1.58 5.71 -5.26
C SER A 195 1.63 5.64 -6.78
N ALA A 196 0.49 5.51 -7.45
CA ALA A 196 0.46 5.56 -8.91
C ALA A 196 0.65 6.99 -9.42
N ALA A 197 0.01 7.97 -8.77
CA ALA A 197 0.10 9.39 -9.11
C ALA A 197 1.52 9.92 -9.00
N SER A 198 2.24 9.65 -7.90
CA SER A 198 3.64 10.07 -7.74
C SER A 198 4.57 9.44 -8.77
N GLN A 199 4.38 8.17 -9.12
CA GLN A 199 5.17 7.50 -10.15
C GLN A 199 4.91 8.08 -11.55
N LEU A 200 3.64 8.37 -11.87
CA LEU A 200 3.30 9.06 -13.10
C LEU A 200 3.87 10.47 -13.09
N TRP A 201 3.76 11.21 -12.00
CA TRP A 201 4.35 12.55 -11.88
C TRP A 201 5.85 12.54 -12.14
N VAL A 202 6.63 11.67 -11.48
CA VAL A 202 8.08 11.56 -11.72
C VAL A 202 8.39 11.26 -13.19
N LYS A 203 7.62 10.38 -13.84
CA LYS A 203 7.78 10.08 -15.27
C LYS A 203 7.40 11.24 -16.20
N SER A 204 6.69 12.27 -15.69
CA SER A 204 6.27 13.45 -16.47
C SER A 204 7.33 14.54 -16.52
N LEU A 205 8.32 14.41 -15.64
CA LEU A 205 9.41 15.35 -15.48
C LEU A 205 10.51 15.02 -16.48
N SER A 206 10.95 16.03 -17.23
CA SER A 206 12.16 15.94 -18.06
C SER A 206 13.16 17.02 -17.65
N MET A 207 14.42 16.63 -17.51
CA MET A 207 15.53 17.55 -17.32
C MET A 207 15.73 18.40 -18.57
N ILE A 208 15.88 19.71 -18.39
CA ILE A 208 16.32 20.60 -19.47
C ILE A 208 17.83 20.74 -19.34
N ASN A 209 18.57 20.19 -20.30
CA ASN A 209 20.03 20.37 -20.34
C ASN A 209 20.36 21.80 -20.72
N THR A 210 20.89 22.57 -19.78
CA THR A 210 21.40 23.93 -19.97
C THR A 210 22.83 23.93 -20.52
N GLU A 211 23.13 23.10 -21.54
CA GLU A 211 24.47 23.05 -22.16
C GLU A 211 24.81 24.30 -23.01
N ASN A 212 23.90 25.28 -23.12
CA ASN A 212 24.09 26.51 -23.92
C ASN A 212 23.92 27.82 -23.12
N ILE A 213 23.97 27.80 -21.78
CA ILE A 213 23.96 29.05 -21.00
C ILE A 213 25.39 29.40 -20.61
N ASP A 214 25.98 30.30 -21.41
CA ASP A 214 27.26 30.92 -21.10
C ASP A 214 27.20 31.65 -19.75
N SER A 215 28.19 31.33 -18.91
CA SER A 215 28.82 32.21 -17.91
C SER A 215 28.04 32.59 -16.63
N GLN A 216 28.65 32.15 -15.51
CA GLN A 216 28.84 32.91 -14.26
C GLN A 216 27.59 33.30 -13.46
N GLU A 217 27.23 32.48 -12.47
CA GLU A 217 27.03 32.90 -11.06
C GLU A 217 26.48 31.73 -10.19
N THR A 218 27.26 31.39 -9.15
CA THR A 218 26.88 30.81 -7.83
C THR A 218 25.82 29.70 -7.71
N GLU A 219 26.30 28.50 -7.36
CA GLU A 219 25.81 27.60 -6.30
C GLU A 219 24.33 27.68 -5.88
N LYS A 220 23.43 27.29 -6.77
CA LYS A 220 22.29 26.43 -6.42
C LYS A 220 22.12 25.41 -7.53
N GLU A 221 22.32 24.13 -7.24
CA GLU A 221 22.00 23.02 -8.14
C GLU A 221 20.47 22.85 -8.26
N ASN A 222 19.77 23.92 -8.64
CA ASN A 222 18.36 23.84 -8.90
C ASN A 222 18.17 23.18 -10.26
N ILE A 223 17.56 22.00 -10.22
CA ILE A 223 17.26 21.19 -11.39
C ILE A 223 16.13 21.86 -12.17
N LEU A 224 16.41 22.31 -13.40
CA LEU A 224 15.42 22.90 -14.29
C LEU A 224 14.59 21.81 -14.99
N VAL A 225 13.28 21.83 -14.80
CA VAL A 225 12.36 20.75 -15.25
C VAL A 225 11.18 21.29 -16.04
N GLU A 226 10.76 20.51 -17.04
CA GLU A 226 9.52 20.71 -17.78
C GLU A 226 8.50 19.57 -17.57
N TYR A 227 7.22 19.94 -17.57
CA TYR A 227 6.10 19.00 -17.54
C TYR A 227 5.76 18.52 -18.95
N HIS A 228 5.69 17.21 -19.11
CA HIS A 228 5.19 16.58 -20.31
C HIS A 228 3.96 15.73 -20.00
N GLN A 229 2.95 15.81 -20.86
CA GLN A 229 1.80 14.93 -20.75
C GLN A 229 2.23 13.50 -21.07
N ILE A 230 2.20 12.63 -20.07
CA ILE A 230 2.46 11.21 -20.27
C ILE A 230 1.19 10.56 -20.78
N LYS A 231 1.31 9.78 -21.85
CA LYS A 231 0.25 8.84 -22.21
C LYS A 231 0.19 7.74 -21.16
N SER A 232 -1.01 7.44 -20.67
CA SER A 232 -1.23 6.30 -19.78
C SER A 232 -0.51 5.04 -20.29
N LEU A 233 0.36 4.44 -19.47
CA LEU A 233 1.21 3.30 -19.83
C LEU A 233 0.38 2.09 -20.24
N ASP A 234 0.53 1.57 -21.45
CA ASP A 234 -0.23 0.39 -21.86
C ASP A 234 0.32 -0.88 -21.23
N LEU A 235 -0.60 -1.77 -20.83
CA LEU A 235 -0.19 -3.08 -20.35
C LEU A 235 0.32 -3.93 -21.52
N PRO A 236 1.42 -4.67 -21.34
CA PRO A 236 1.82 -5.67 -22.31
C PRO A 236 0.76 -6.78 -22.39
N GLU A 237 0.86 -7.62 -23.42
CA GLU A 237 0.05 -8.83 -23.49
C GLU A 237 0.41 -9.79 -22.35
N LEU A 238 -0.58 -10.06 -21.49
CA LEU A 238 -0.42 -10.95 -20.33
C LEU A 238 -1.01 -12.32 -20.64
N SER A 239 -0.23 -13.37 -20.41
CA SER A 239 -0.72 -14.76 -20.44
C SER A 239 -1.59 -15.06 -19.22
N SER A 240 -2.27 -16.22 -19.22
CA SER A 240 -3.04 -16.66 -18.04
C SER A 240 -2.15 -16.86 -16.82
N SER A 241 -0.94 -17.39 -17.01
CA SER A 241 0.01 -17.56 -15.92
C SER A 241 0.51 -16.23 -15.36
N ASP A 242 0.71 -15.22 -16.22
CA ASP A 242 1.12 -13.88 -15.76
C ASP A 242 0.03 -13.26 -14.88
N ARG A 243 -1.24 -13.42 -15.27
CA ARG A 243 -2.38 -12.95 -14.47
C ARG A 243 -2.40 -13.56 -13.06
N TYR A 244 -2.20 -14.87 -12.94
CA TYR A 244 -2.15 -15.53 -11.61
C TYR A 244 -0.96 -15.07 -10.77
N LEU A 245 0.22 -14.91 -11.39
CA LEU A 245 1.41 -14.43 -10.72
C LEU A 245 1.22 -13.00 -10.20
N LEU A 246 0.72 -12.10 -11.06
CA LEU A 246 0.46 -10.70 -10.70
C LEU A 246 -0.64 -10.59 -9.63
N PHE A 247 -1.69 -11.41 -9.72
CA PHE A 247 -2.71 -11.50 -8.67
C PHE A 247 -2.11 -11.94 -7.33
N SER A 248 -1.23 -12.95 -7.32
CA SER A 248 -0.56 -13.38 -6.09
C SER A 248 0.39 -12.32 -5.53
N MET A 249 0.99 -11.48 -6.36
CA MET A 249 1.79 -10.35 -5.89
C MET A 249 0.91 -9.27 -5.25
N LEU A 250 -0.21 -8.91 -5.88
CA LEU A 250 -1.17 -7.96 -5.30
C LEU A 250 -1.73 -8.45 -3.95
N LEU A 251 -2.09 -9.73 -3.87
CA LEU A 251 -2.57 -10.37 -2.64
C LEU A 251 -1.57 -10.32 -1.49
N HIS A 252 -0.29 -10.20 -1.79
CA HIS A 252 0.77 -10.28 -0.80
C HIS A 252 1.58 -8.99 -0.69
N LYS A 253 1.22 -7.96 -1.48
CA LYS A 253 1.90 -6.67 -1.64
C LYS A 253 3.35 -6.79 -2.11
N GLU A 254 4.22 -7.28 -1.24
CA GLU A 254 5.63 -7.56 -1.49
C GLU A 254 5.93 -9.02 -1.14
N ILE A 255 6.52 -9.75 -2.08
CA ILE A 255 6.76 -11.18 -1.91
C ILE A 255 8.11 -11.62 -2.50
N ASN A 256 8.81 -12.52 -1.80
CA ASN A 256 10.03 -13.13 -2.31
C ASN A 256 9.73 -14.31 -3.25
N LEU A 257 10.73 -14.74 -4.02
CA LEU A 257 10.59 -15.84 -5.00
C LEU A 257 10.03 -17.13 -4.38
N SER A 258 10.61 -17.59 -3.28
CA SER A 258 10.22 -18.85 -2.63
C SER A 258 8.76 -18.84 -2.16
N ASN A 259 8.34 -17.76 -1.50
CA ASN A 259 6.96 -17.60 -1.05
C ASN A 259 5.98 -17.46 -2.21
N LEU A 260 6.38 -16.80 -3.31
CA LEU A 260 5.54 -16.69 -4.50
C LEU A 260 5.38 -18.05 -5.20
N ALA A 261 6.46 -18.82 -5.30
CA ALA A 261 6.44 -20.19 -5.83
C ALA A 261 5.52 -21.10 -5.01
N LEU A 262 5.61 -21.03 -3.67
CA LEU A 262 4.71 -21.73 -2.76
C LEU A 262 3.25 -21.30 -2.93
N SER A 263 2.99 -19.99 -3.06
CA SER A 263 1.64 -19.44 -3.23
C SER A 263 0.97 -19.90 -4.53
N LEU A 264 1.77 -20.07 -5.58
CA LEU A 264 1.31 -20.51 -6.90
C LEU A 264 1.31 -22.04 -7.05
N GLY A 265 1.95 -22.78 -6.15
CA GLY A 265 2.13 -24.23 -6.27
C GLY A 265 3.07 -24.63 -7.42
N GLU A 266 4.04 -23.78 -7.73
CA GLU A 266 4.95 -23.92 -8.88
C GLU A 266 6.41 -23.96 -8.44
N SER A 267 7.30 -24.44 -9.31
CA SER A 267 8.74 -24.42 -9.03
C SER A 267 9.32 -23.01 -9.09
N GLU A 268 10.31 -22.71 -8.22
CA GLU A 268 11.02 -21.43 -8.25
C GLU A 268 11.63 -21.12 -9.62
N SER A 269 12.17 -22.12 -10.32
CA SER A 269 12.76 -21.93 -11.66
C SER A 269 11.74 -21.42 -12.69
N ARG A 270 10.51 -21.95 -12.65
CA ARG A 270 9.43 -21.51 -13.54
C ARG A 270 8.98 -20.08 -13.22
N ILE A 271 8.77 -19.79 -11.93
CA ILE A 271 8.38 -18.44 -11.48
C ILE A 271 9.48 -17.43 -11.79
N GLN A 272 10.75 -17.80 -11.60
CA GLN A 272 11.90 -16.95 -11.90
C GLN A 272 11.92 -16.54 -13.38
N PHE A 273 11.67 -17.48 -14.30
CA PHE A 273 11.59 -17.15 -15.73
C PHE A 273 10.50 -16.11 -16.01
N GLN A 274 9.30 -16.28 -15.45
CA GLN A 274 8.18 -15.34 -15.64
C GLN A 274 8.48 -13.96 -15.04
N ILE A 275 9.05 -13.92 -13.82
CA ILE A 275 9.48 -12.69 -13.16
C ILE A 275 10.47 -11.92 -14.04
N GLN A 276 11.46 -12.60 -14.64
CA GLN A 276 12.43 -11.92 -15.49
C GLN A 276 11.79 -11.23 -16.71
N GLN A 277 10.75 -11.84 -17.29
CA GLN A 277 10.02 -11.22 -18.40
C GLN A 277 9.20 -10.02 -17.93
N LEU A 278 8.47 -10.16 -16.82
CA LEU A 278 7.66 -9.06 -16.28
C LEU A 278 8.51 -7.88 -15.79
N LEU A 279 9.73 -8.14 -15.26
CA LEU A 279 10.70 -7.09 -14.92
C LEU A 279 11.18 -6.35 -16.16
N ARG A 280 11.48 -7.05 -17.26
CA ARG A 280 11.88 -6.42 -18.54
C ARG A 280 10.76 -5.58 -19.14
N MET A 281 9.51 -5.93 -18.87
CA MET A 281 8.33 -5.17 -19.26
C MET A 281 7.98 -4.05 -18.26
N GLU A 282 8.73 -3.90 -17.17
CA GLU A 282 8.51 -2.92 -16.09
C GLU A 282 7.14 -3.01 -15.37
N VAL A 283 6.37 -4.08 -15.59
CA VAL A 283 5.07 -4.30 -14.93
C VAL A 283 5.25 -4.54 -13.43
N ILE A 284 6.37 -5.15 -13.07
CA ILE A 284 6.78 -5.41 -11.69
C ILE A 284 8.13 -4.77 -11.42
N GLN A 285 8.43 -4.55 -10.15
CA GLN A 285 9.70 -4.02 -9.66
C GLN A 285 10.29 -4.95 -8.61
N ARG A 286 11.61 -4.83 -8.40
CA ARG A 286 12.33 -5.59 -7.38
C ARG A 286 13.07 -4.64 -6.44
N LEU A 287 12.76 -4.72 -5.14
CA LEU A 287 13.45 -3.99 -4.09
C LEU A 287 13.87 -4.98 -2.99
N ASN A 288 15.15 -5.01 -2.61
CA ASN A 288 15.66 -5.87 -1.54
C ASN A 288 15.25 -7.36 -1.65
N ASN A 289 15.25 -7.92 -2.88
CA ASN A 289 14.80 -9.28 -3.20
C ASN A 289 13.29 -9.56 -2.98
N LEU A 290 12.48 -8.52 -2.80
CA LEU A 290 11.03 -8.57 -2.81
C LEU A 290 10.51 -8.06 -4.16
N PHE A 291 9.47 -8.69 -4.66
CA PHE A 291 8.79 -8.31 -5.89
C PHE A 291 7.44 -7.69 -5.55
N SER A 292 7.11 -6.61 -6.26
CA SER A 292 5.82 -5.93 -6.17
C SER A 292 5.40 -5.37 -7.53
N ILE A 293 4.12 -5.04 -7.66
CA ILE A 293 3.60 -4.39 -8.86
C ILE A 293 4.17 -2.97 -8.95
N HIS A 294 4.61 -2.57 -10.14
CA HIS A 294 4.99 -1.19 -10.38
C HIS A 294 3.73 -0.29 -10.30
N PRO A 295 3.66 0.71 -9.40
CA PRO A 295 2.42 1.43 -9.12
C PRO A 295 1.74 2.06 -10.34
N ALA A 296 2.53 2.61 -11.28
CA ALA A 296 2.00 3.22 -12.50
C ALA A 296 1.17 2.28 -13.39
N TYR A 297 1.38 0.96 -13.33
CA TYR A 297 0.58 -0.02 -14.10
C TYR A 297 -0.67 -0.51 -13.36
N TYR A 298 -0.77 -0.24 -12.05
CA TYR A 298 -1.81 -0.82 -11.21
C TYR A 298 -3.24 -0.51 -11.66
N PRO A 299 -3.64 0.75 -11.99
CA PRO A 299 -5.01 1.04 -12.42
C PRO A 299 -5.46 0.23 -13.64
N LYS A 300 -4.56 0.08 -14.63
CA LYS A 300 -4.83 -0.74 -15.83
C LYS A 300 -4.80 -2.23 -15.50
N LEU A 301 -3.85 -2.68 -14.66
CA LEU A 301 -3.75 -4.09 -14.28
C LEU A 301 -5.00 -4.55 -13.55
N ARG A 302 -5.53 -3.73 -12.64
CA ARG A 302 -6.78 -4.00 -11.93
C ARG A 302 -7.95 -4.18 -12.89
N LYS A 303 -8.14 -3.26 -13.85
CA LYS A 303 -9.18 -3.37 -14.88
C LYS A 303 -9.00 -4.63 -15.72
N HIS A 304 -7.77 -4.97 -16.08
CA HIS A 304 -7.44 -6.18 -16.82
C HIS A 304 -7.82 -7.44 -16.02
N LEU A 305 -7.39 -7.56 -14.76
CA LEU A 305 -7.70 -8.71 -13.91
C LEU A 305 -9.22 -8.87 -13.68
N LYS A 306 -9.95 -7.77 -13.46
CA LYS A 306 -11.41 -7.78 -13.34
C LYS A 306 -12.09 -8.34 -14.59
N LYS A 307 -11.61 -7.98 -15.79
CA LYS A 307 -12.10 -8.52 -17.08
C LYS A 307 -11.95 -10.05 -17.17
N TYR A 308 -10.97 -10.64 -16.49
CA TYR A 308 -10.73 -12.08 -16.44
C TYR A 308 -11.25 -12.74 -15.15
N ASN A 309 -12.24 -12.13 -14.48
CA ASN A 309 -12.94 -12.68 -13.30
C ASN A 309 -12.05 -12.93 -12.08
N PHE A 310 -10.94 -12.22 -11.95
CA PHE A 310 -10.20 -12.19 -10.70
C PHE A 310 -10.93 -11.30 -9.69
N ILE A 311 -10.82 -11.65 -8.40
CA ILE A 311 -11.20 -10.76 -7.30
C ILE A 311 -10.31 -9.51 -7.39
N THR A 312 -10.92 -8.33 -7.28
CA THR A 312 -10.19 -7.06 -7.29
C THR A 312 -10.68 -6.15 -6.16
N ASP A 313 -9.84 -5.19 -5.78
CA ASP A 313 -10.09 -4.14 -4.79
C ASP A 313 -11.47 -3.48 -4.95
N LEU A 314 -12.03 -3.03 -3.83
CA LEU A 314 -13.34 -2.36 -3.75
C LEU A 314 -13.28 -0.84 -4.01
N ILE A 315 -12.09 -0.26 -4.15
CA ILE A 315 -11.91 1.19 -4.29
C ILE A 315 -12.46 1.64 -5.64
N GLU A 316 -13.61 2.29 -5.68
CA GLU A 316 -14.19 2.82 -6.93
C GLU A 316 -13.49 4.10 -7.40
#